data_AF-A0AAU5HXP2-F1
#
_entry.id   AF-A0AAU5HXP2-F1
#
_cell.length_a   1.000
_cell.length_b   1.000
_cell.length_c   1.000
_cell.angle_alpha   90.00
_cell.angle_beta   90.00
_cell.angle_gamma   90.00
#
_symmetry.space_group_name_H-M   'P 1'
#
loop_
_entity.id
_entity.type
_entity.pdbx_description
1 polymer ?
#
loop_
_entity_poly.entity_id
_entity_poly.type
_entity_poly.pdbx_seq_one_letter_code
_entity_poly.pdbx_strand_id
1 'polypeptide(L)'
;MGNRETEQAAITHVLALERAAGREPRDVRTSGLPYDVDSAPRMIEVKAFSRSARSEPLPLEHRQVLAARANPDRFHLYVVDNLAGPDGTEIGVRVLHGEILRGMIERSQPRMTQQGGEQSLGKEPPPCHDQAVDDLSKVMGWMDVFADLVGPPVSVLLLAEGIQMYRDGGSIGWVVGASVLLLGTLYTLGRRLARYRKRAATPSTSASSSS
;
A
#
# COMPACT_ATOMS: atom_id res chain seq x y z
N MET A 1 -18.72 -14.18 17.04
CA MET A 1 -18.43 -13.58 15.72
C MET A 1 -16.95 -13.66 15.43
N GLY A 2 -16.58 -14.06 14.23
CA GLY A 2 -15.20 -13.98 13.74
C GLY A 2 -14.80 -12.54 13.41
N ASN A 3 -13.50 -12.31 13.22
CA ASN A 3 -12.97 -10.98 12.87
C ASN A 3 -13.59 -10.43 11.57
N ARG A 4 -13.72 -11.29 10.54
CA ARG A 4 -14.38 -10.94 9.27
C ARG A 4 -15.86 -10.58 9.41
N GLU A 5 -16.59 -11.30 10.27
CA GLU A 5 -18.02 -11.02 10.50
C GLU A 5 -18.20 -9.67 11.18
N THR A 6 -17.33 -9.35 12.15
CA THR A 6 -17.32 -8.06 12.85
C THR A 6 -17.01 -6.93 11.88
N GLU A 7 -15.99 -7.10 11.02
CA GLU A 7 -15.63 -6.13 9.99
C GLU A 7 -16.78 -5.91 8.99
N GLN A 8 -17.40 -7.00 8.50
CA GLN A 8 -18.53 -6.90 7.58
C GLN A 8 -19.75 -6.21 8.19
N ALA A 9 -20.03 -6.46 9.48
CA ALA A 9 -21.10 -5.79 10.20
C ALA A 9 -20.82 -4.28 10.33
N ALA A 10 -19.58 -3.90 10.65
CA ALA A 10 -19.17 -2.51 10.71
C ALA A 10 -19.34 -1.78 9.38
N ILE A 11 -18.87 -2.37 8.28
CA ILE A 11 -19.00 -1.79 6.94
C ILE A 11 -20.46 -1.62 6.57
N THR A 12 -21.28 -2.65 6.77
CA THR A 12 -22.73 -2.58 6.52
C THR A 12 -23.38 -1.44 7.29
N HIS A 13 -23.02 -1.27 8.56
CA HIS A 13 -23.53 -0.20 9.41
C HIS A 13 -23.08 1.18 8.91
N VAL A 14 -21.80 1.36 8.55
CA VAL A 14 -21.27 2.63 8.02
C VAL A 14 -21.93 3.00 6.70
N LEU A 15 -22.14 2.04 5.79
CA LEU A 15 -22.87 2.28 4.55
C LEU A 15 -24.31 2.76 4.82
N ALA A 16 -25.00 2.16 5.79
CA ALA A 16 -26.35 2.58 6.16
C ALA A 16 -26.35 3.99 6.78
N LEU A 17 -25.38 4.28 7.66
CA LEU A 17 -25.22 5.58 8.31
C LEU A 17 -24.97 6.71 7.28
N GLU A 18 -24.05 6.48 6.33
CA GLU A 18 -23.74 7.46 5.30
C GLU A 18 -24.94 7.66 4.32
N ARG A 19 -25.69 6.60 4.01
CA ARG A 19 -26.95 6.72 3.24
C ARG A 19 -28.02 7.52 3.98
N ALA A 20 -28.20 7.27 5.27
CA ALA A 20 -29.13 8.02 6.10
C ALA A 20 -28.79 9.52 6.17
N ALA A 21 -27.50 9.85 6.01
CA ALA A 21 -27.02 11.22 5.91
C ALA A 21 -27.05 11.80 4.47
N GLY A 22 -27.76 11.14 3.54
CA GLY A 22 -28.00 11.63 2.17
C GLY A 22 -26.84 11.41 1.19
N ARG A 23 -25.89 10.52 1.50
CA ARG A 23 -24.76 10.20 0.61
C ARG A 23 -24.96 8.86 -0.12
N GLU A 24 -24.13 8.62 -1.13
CA GLU A 24 -24.10 7.38 -1.92
C GLU A 24 -22.81 6.58 -1.64
N PRO A 25 -22.67 5.94 -0.46
CA PRO A 25 -21.47 5.25 -0.08
C PRO A 25 -21.30 3.90 -0.83
N ARG A 26 -20.04 3.55 -1.12
CA ARG A 26 -19.64 2.29 -1.76
C ARG A 26 -18.55 1.59 -0.95
N ASP A 27 -18.67 0.27 -0.77
CA ASP A 27 -17.60 -0.57 -0.25
C ASP A 27 -16.52 -0.71 -1.32
N VAL A 28 -15.29 -0.31 -0.99
CA VAL A 28 -14.13 -0.32 -1.89
C VAL A 28 -12.96 -1.11 -1.34
N ARG A 29 -13.14 -1.93 -0.30
CA ARG A 29 -12.05 -2.70 0.35
C ARG A 29 -11.24 -3.57 -0.60
N THR A 30 -11.86 -4.07 -1.67
CA THR A 30 -11.21 -4.92 -2.68
C THR A 30 -10.52 -4.15 -3.81
N SER A 31 -10.60 -2.82 -3.82
CA SER A 31 -10.09 -1.97 -4.90
C SER A 31 -8.61 -1.60 -4.77
N GLY A 32 -7.97 -1.94 -3.65
CA GLY A 32 -6.59 -1.55 -3.35
C GLY A 32 -6.43 -0.12 -2.83
N LEU A 33 -7.54 0.63 -2.68
CA LEU A 33 -7.54 1.96 -2.07
C LEU A 33 -7.11 1.91 -0.59
N PRO A 34 -6.59 3.03 -0.04
CA PRO A 34 -6.11 3.10 1.34
C PRO A 34 -7.25 3.38 2.35
N TYR A 35 -8.48 3.01 2.01
CA TYR A 35 -9.68 3.22 2.82
C TYR A 35 -10.76 2.21 2.39
N ASP A 36 -11.76 2.00 3.24
CA ASP A 36 -12.75 0.92 3.07
C ASP A 36 -14.02 1.38 2.36
N VAL A 37 -14.46 2.62 2.59
CA VAL A 37 -15.72 3.16 2.08
C VAL A 37 -15.50 4.49 1.36
N ASP A 38 -15.94 4.54 0.10
CA ASP A 38 -16.01 5.77 -0.69
C ASP A 38 -17.38 6.42 -0.51
N SER A 39 -17.43 7.60 0.10
CA SER A 39 -18.68 8.33 0.34
C SER A 39 -18.47 9.82 0.12
N ALA A 40 -18.45 10.23 -1.16
CA ALA A 40 -18.08 11.59 -1.56
C ALA A 40 -18.75 12.67 -0.68
N PRO A 41 -17.98 13.64 -0.14
CA PRO A 41 -16.55 13.88 -0.39
C PRO A 41 -15.57 13.03 0.43
N ARG A 42 -16.08 12.16 1.31
CA ARG A 42 -15.33 11.41 2.33
C ARG A 42 -14.69 10.13 1.79
N MET A 43 -13.44 9.92 2.20
CA MET A 43 -12.68 8.67 2.11
C MET A 43 -12.66 8.07 3.52
N ILE A 44 -13.34 6.96 3.74
CA ILE A 44 -13.61 6.44 5.09
C ILE A 44 -12.85 5.13 5.33
N GLU A 45 -11.95 5.16 6.30
CA GLU A 45 -11.35 3.96 6.90
C GLU A 45 -12.16 3.53 8.13
N VAL A 46 -12.49 2.24 8.25
CA VAL A 46 -13.34 1.71 9.33
C VAL A 46 -12.51 0.83 10.27
N LYS A 47 -12.57 1.14 11.57
CA LYS A 47 -12.01 0.28 12.63
C LYS A 47 -13.14 -0.33 13.44
N ALA A 48 -13.27 -1.66 13.33
CA ALA A 48 -14.36 -2.42 13.90
C ALA A 48 -13.97 -3.06 15.23
N PHE A 49 -14.83 -2.93 16.23
CA PHE A 49 -14.64 -3.53 17.55
C PHE A 49 -15.92 -4.24 17.99
N SER A 50 -15.79 -5.51 18.38
CA SER A 50 -16.93 -6.30 18.88
C SER A 50 -17.48 -5.75 20.21
N ARG A 51 -16.64 -5.09 21.01
CA ARG A 51 -16.98 -4.41 22.28
C ARG A 51 -16.60 -2.94 22.18
N SER A 52 -16.74 -2.17 23.26
CA SER A 52 -16.31 -0.78 23.30
C SER A 52 -14.83 -0.64 22.90
N ALA A 53 -14.53 0.34 22.05
CA ALA A 53 -13.17 0.66 21.62
C ALA A 53 -12.55 1.81 22.43
N ARG A 54 -13.10 2.11 23.62
CA ARG A 54 -12.53 3.11 24.51
C ARG A 54 -11.20 2.61 25.04
N SER A 55 -10.17 3.46 24.97
CA SER A 55 -8.79 3.16 25.39
C SER A 55 -8.07 2.10 24.56
N GLU A 56 -8.68 1.60 23.48
CA GLU A 56 -8.02 0.68 22.56
C GLU A 56 -7.16 1.44 21.55
N PRO A 57 -5.98 0.90 21.18
CA PRO A 57 -5.19 1.47 20.10
C PRO A 57 -5.94 1.37 18.78
N LEU A 58 -5.83 2.41 17.95
CA LEU A 58 -6.38 2.45 16.60
C LEU A 58 -5.25 2.26 15.59
N PRO A 59 -4.92 1.00 15.21
CA PRO A 59 -3.82 0.75 14.29
C PRO A 59 -4.16 1.31 12.91
N LEU A 60 -3.25 2.13 12.37
CA LEU A 60 -3.30 2.61 10.99
C LEU A 60 -2.12 2.05 10.22
N GLU A 61 -2.39 1.55 9.02
CA GLU A 61 -1.33 1.17 8.09
C GLU A 61 -0.61 2.42 7.56
N HIS A 62 0.65 2.26 7.15
CA HIS A 62 1.43 3.37 6.62
C HIS A 62 0.73 4.10 5.46
N ARG A 63 0.10 3.36 4.53
CA ARG A 63 -0.66 3.94 3.41
C ARG A 63 -1.88 4.76 3.88
N GLN A 64 -2.51 4.36 4.97
CA GLN A 64 -3.65 5.08 5.56
C GLN A 64 -3.19 6.38 6.21
N VAL A 65 -2.05 6.34 6.90
CA VAL A 65 -1.40 7.55 7.46
C VAL A 65 -1.04 8.54 6.36
N LEU A 66 -0.44 8.08 5.26
CA LEU A 66 -0.13 8.93 4.11
C LEU A 66 -1.39 9.53 3.49
N ALA A 67 -2.44 8.73 3.28
CA ALA A 67 -3.71 9.19 2.73
C ALA A 67 -4.38 10.24 3.62
N ALA A 68 -4.37 10.05 4.95
CA ALA A 68 -4.88 10.99 5.93
C ALA A 68 -4.13 12.33 5.92
N ARG A 69 -2.81 12.30 5.76
CA ARG A 69 -1.98 13.51 5.66
C ARG A 69 -2.19 14.27 4.35
N ALA A 70 -2.34 13.54 3.24
CA ALA A 70 -2.55 14.13 1.93
C ALA A 70 -3.96 14.73 1.76
N ASN A 71 -4.95 14.20 2.47
CA ASN A 71 -6.35 14.58 2.32
C ASN A 71 -7.02 14.84 3.68
N PRO A 72 -6.56 15.81 4.48
CA PRO A 72 -7.03 16.00 5.87
C PRO A 72 -8.52 16.34 5.97
N ASP A 73 -9.09 17.02 4.96
CA ASP A 73 -10.51 17.39 4.91
C ASP A 73 -11.42 16.30 4.36
N ARG A 74 -10.84 15.24 3.77
CA ARG A 74 -11.60 14.16 3.12
C ARG A 74 -11.38 12.80 3.77
N PHE A 75 -10.27 12.57 4.45
CA PHE A 75 -9.98 11.30 5.10
C PHE A 75 -10.61 11.25 6.49
N HIS A 76 -11.53 10.30 6.66
CA HIS A 76 -12.23 10.06 7.91
C HIS A 76 -11.89 8.67 8.44
N LEU A 77 -11.63 8.57 9.74
CA LEU A 77 -11.51 7.32 10.47
C LEU A 77 -12.78 7.10 11.28
N TYR A 78 -13.59 6.11 10.91
CA TYR A 78 -14.79 5.71 11.62
C TYR A 78 -14.44 4.57 12.56
N VAL A 79 -14.56 4.81 13.86
CA VAL A 79 -14.40 3.77 14.88
C VAL A 79 -15.79 3.28 15.26
N VAL A 80 -16.09 2.04 14.89
CA VAL A 80 -17.38 1.39 15.12
C VAL A 80 -17.22 0.37 16.23
N ASP A 81 -17.94 0.56 17.33
CA ASP A 81 -17.84 -0.30 18.52
C ASP A 81 -19.19 -0.84 18.99
N ASN A 82 -19.12 -1.85 19.88
CA ASN A 82 -20.27 -2.61 20.38
C ASN A 82 -21.01 -3.47 19.34
N LEU A 83 -20.33 -3.91 18.27
CA LEU A 83 -20.93 -4.71 17.19
C LEU A 83 -21.44 -6.09 17.63
N ALA A 84 -20.93 -6.62 18.74
CA ALA A 84 -21.38 -7.88 19.33
C ALA A 84 -21.89 -7.68 20.77
N GLY A 85 -22.41 -6.48 21.08
CA GLY A 85 -23.05 -6.20 22.36
C GLY A 85 -24.30 -7.07 22.56
N PRO A 86 -24.75 -7.28 23.81
CA PRO A 86 -26.03 -7.93 24.07
C PRO A 86 -27.17 -7.17 23.38
N ASP A 87 -28.25 -7.88 23.04
CA ASP A 87 -29.40 -7.33 22.33
C ASP A 87 -29.86 -6.01 22.95
N GLY A 88 -30.03 -4.97 22.12
CA GLY A 88 -30.38 -3.61 22.54
C GLY A 88 -29.20 -2.71 22.89
N THR A 89 -27.96 -3.19 22.85
CA THR A 89 -26.78 -2.31 22.94
C THR A 89 -26.67 -1.46 21.67
N GLU A 90 -26.60 -0.15 21.84
CA GLU A 90 -26.43 0.77 20.72
C GLU A 90 -25.02 0.64 20.11
N ILE A 91 -24.96 0.47 18.78
CA ILE A 91 -23.71 0.48 18.02
C ILE A 91 -23.18 1.92 18.05
N GLY A 92 -21.97 2.09 18.59
CA GLY A 92 -21.33 3.39 18.68
C GLY A 92 -20.50 3.68 17.43
N VAL A 93 -20.61 4.90 16.88
CA VAL A 93 -19.74 5.38 15.81
C VAL A 93 -19.05 6.67 16.24
N ARG A 94 -17.72 6.65 16.30
CA ARG A 94 -16.90 7.86 16.48
C ARG A 94 -16.21 8.21 15.19
N VAL A 95 -16.37 9.46 14.75
CA VAL A 95 -15.76 9.96 13.51
C VAL A 95 -14.57 10.85 13.87
N LEU A 96 -13.38 10.45 13.42
CA LEU A 96 -12.13 11.20 13.61
C LEU A 96 -11.64 11.70 12.25
N HIS A 97 -11.36 12.99 12.12
CA HIS A 97 -10.84 13.59 10.88
C HIS A 97 -10.12 14.91 11.17
N GLY A 98 -9.54 15.52 10.13
CA GLY A 98 -8.89 16.83 10.20
C GLY A 98 -7.84 16.90 11.31
N GLU A 99 -7.88 18.00 12.07
CA GLU A 99 -6.90 18.29 13.13
C GLU A 99 -6.88 17.25 14.25
N ILE A 100 -8.02 16.65 14.58
CA ILE A 100 -8.10 15.62 15.62
C ILE A 100 -7.31 14.38 15.17
N LEU A 101 -7.61 13.89 13.96
CA LEU A 101 -6.93 12.71 13.42
C LEU A 101 -5.44 13.00 13.16
N ARG A 102 -5.12 14.19 12.65
CA ARG A 102 -3.73 14.62 12.43
C ARG A 102 -2.93 14.64 13.73
N GLY A 103 -3.46 15.28 14.78
CA GLY A 103 -2.80 15.32 16.08
C GLY A 103 -2.68 13.94 16.75
N MET A 104 -3.58 12.99 16.44
CA MET A 104 -3.42 11.60 16.87
C MET A 104 -2.29 10.88 16.11
N ILE A 105 -2.19 11.08 14.81
CA ILE A 105 -1.13 10.52 13.97
C ILE A 105 0.25 11.05 14.39
N GLU A 106 0.37 12.35 14.66
CA GLU A 106 1.64 13.00 15.01
C GLU A 106 2.16 12.56 16.39
N ARG A 107 1.27 12.25 17.33
CA ARG A 107 1.63 11.77 18.68
C ARG A 107 1.81 10.25 18.74
N SER A 108 1.40 9.53 17.70
CA SER A 108 1.48 8.08 17.66
C SER A 108 2.91 7.61 17.41
N GLN A 109 3.36 6.63 18.18
CA GLN A 109 4.63 5.96 17.91
C GLN A 109 4.42 4.84 16.88
N PRO A 110 5.25 4.76 15.83
CA PRO A 110 5.18 3.65 14.89
C PRO A 110 5.48 2.34 15.61
N ARG A 111 4.49 1.45 15.67
CA ARG A 111 4.70 0.08 16.13
C ARG A 111 4.96 -0.79 14.91
N MET A 112 6.17 -1.33 14.81
CA MET A 112 6.40 -2.45 13.90
C MET A 112 5.66 -3.66 14.47
N THR A 113 4.51 -4.02 13.90
CA THR A 113 3.96 -5.36 14.11
C THR A 113 4.84 -6.34 13.37
N GLN A 114 5.89 -6.81 14.05
CA GLN A 114 6.76 -7.86 13.51
C GLN A 114 5.96 -9.16 13.39
N GLN A 115 5.78 -9.65 12.16
CA GLN A 115 5.75 -11.09 11.95
C GLN A 115 7.20 -11.57 12.08
N GLY A 116 7.50 -12.27 13.18
CA GLY A 116 8.62 -13.19 13.36
C GLY A 116 10.05 -12.66 13.13
N GLY A 117 10.78 -12.40 14.21
CA GLY A 117 12.24 -12.29 14.17
C GLY A 117 12.82 -11.45 15.29
N GLU A 118 13.19 -12.11 16.39
CA GLU A 118 14.12 -11.58 17.39
C GLU A 118 15.25 -10.75 16.75
N GLN A 119 15.43 -9.50 17.19
CA GLN A 119 16.75 -8.89 17.33
C GLN A 119 16.73 -7.62 18.20
N SER A 120 17.15 -7.85 19.44
CA SER A 120 17.99 -7.05 20.33
C SER A 120 18.20 -5.55 20.05
N LEU A 121 17.73 -4.76 21.04
CA LEU A 121 18.49 -3.79 21.83
C LEU A 121 19.32 -2.71 21.13
N GLY A 122 18.83 -1.47 21.22
CA GLY A 122 19.64 -0.28 21.44
C GLY A 122 20.28 0.37 20.21
N LYS A 123 19.59 1.33 19.60
CA LYS A 123 20.27 2.41 18.88
C LYS A 123 19.41 3.68 18.87
N GLU A 124 20.00 4.78 19.31
CA GLU A 124 19.43 6.13 19.31
C GLU A 124 18.87 6.52 17.93
N PRO A 125 17.85 7.40 17.88
CA PRO A 125 17.26 7.82 16.61
C PRO A 125 18.27 8.60 15.75
N PRO A 126 18.43 8.27 14.45
CA PRO A 126 19.31 9.02 13.57
C PRO A 126 18.74 10.40 13.24
N PRO A 127 19.62 11.38 12.96
CA PRO A 127 19.23 12.76 12.68
C PRO A 127 18.34 12.87 11.43
N CYS A 128 17.41 13.84 11.45
CA CYS A 128 16.30 14.06 10.50
C CYS A 128 16.69 14.31 9.02
N HIS A 129 17.92 14.06 8.61
CA HIS A 129 18.37 14.29 7.24
C HIS A 129 18.27 13.05 6.33
N ASP A 130 18.07 11.85 6.90
CA ASP A 130 18.03 10.57 6.15
C ASP A 130 16.64 10.20 5.60
N GLN A 131 15.54 10.75 6.12
CA GLN A 131 14.19 10.35 5.69
C GLN A 131 13.87 10.68 4.23
N ALA A 132 14.42 11.77 3.69
CA ALA A 132 14.17 12.16 2.29
C ALA A 132 14.90 11.25 1.30
N VAL A 133 16.10 10.77 1.64
CA VAL A 133 16.86 9.84 0.78
C VAL A 133 16.32 8.41 0.90
N ASP A 134 15.76 8.04 2.05
CA ASP A 134 15.08 6.75 2.26
C ASP A 134 13.75 6.66 1.50
N ASP A 135 12.93 7.73 1.47
CA ASP A 135 11.68 7.73 0.71
C ASP A 135 11.95 7.64 -0.81
N LEU A 136 12.96 8.35 -1.30
CA LEU A 136 13.35 8.33 -2.72
C LEU A 136 13.94 6.97 -3.12
N SER A 137 14.77 6.37 -2.28
CA SER A 137 15.37 5.05 -2.55
C SER A 137 14.34 3.92 -2.44
N LYS A 138 13.31 4.05 -1.60
CA LYS A 138 12.18 3.13 -1.52
C LYS A 138 11.24 3.24 -2.72
N VAL A 139 10.97 4.47 -3.19
CA VAL A 139 10.21 4.71 -4.44
C VAL A 139 10.98 4.19 -5.65
N MET A 140 12.29 4.45 -5.74
CA MET A 140 13.15 3.90 -6.81
C MET A 140 13.21 2.36 -6.77
N GLY A 141 13.32 1.77 -5.58
CA GLY A 141 13.31 0.31 -5.42
C GLY A 141 12.01 -0.33 -5.87
N TRP A 142 10.87 0.30 -5.57
CA TRP A 142 9.56 -0.17 -6.04
C TRP A 142 9.36 0.01 -7.55
N MET A 143 9.82 1.14 -8.11
CA MET A 143 9.78 1.36 -9.56
C MET A 143 10.61 0.32 -10.32
N ASP A 144 11.77 -0.08 -9.79
CA ASP A 144 12.60 -1.13 -10.37
C ASP A 144 11.88 -2.50 -10.38
N VAL A 145 11.16 -2.83 -9.30
CA VAL A 145 10.39 -4.09 -9.22
C VAL A 145 9.17 -4.04 -10.13
N PHE A 146 8.47 -2.91 -10.20
CA PHE A 146 7.33 -2.72 -11.09
C PHE A 146 7.75 -2.75 -12.56
N ALA A 147 8.85 -2.09 -12.91
CA ALA A 147 9.40 -2.12 -14.27
C ALA A 147 9.87 -3.53 -14.65
N ASP A 148 10.46 -4.29 -13.73
CA ASP A 148 10.89 -5.67 -14.01
C ASP A 148 9.69 -6.64 -14.15
N LEU A 149 8.61 -6.43 -13.40
CA LEU A 149 7.45 -7.33 -13.37
C LEU A 149 6.39 -7.00 -14.45
N VAL A 150 6.11 -5.72 -14.64
CA VAL A 150 5.05 -5.23 -15.53
C VAL A 150 5.62 -4.70 -16.86
N GLY A 151 6.89 -4.29 -16.87
CA GLY A 151 7.55 -3.74 -18.06
C GLY A 151 7.59 -4.72 -19.25
N PRO A 152 8.01 -5.98 -19.10
CA PRO A 152 8.07 -6.92 -20.23
C PRO A 152 6.70 -7.19 -20.89
N PRO A 153 5.62 -7.57 -20.16
CA PRO A 153 4.34 -7.84 -20.80
C PRO A 153 3.71 -6.57 -21.39
N VAL A 154 3.82 -5.41 -20.73
CA VAL A 154 3.28 -4.14 -21.26
C VAL A 154 4.06 -3.66 -22.48
N SER A 155 5.38 -3.78 -22.48
CA SER A 155 6.21 -3.38 -23.63
C SER A 155 5.97 -4.25 -24.86
N VAL A 156 5.73 -5.55 -24.67
CA VAL A 156 5.37 -6.47 -25.76
C VAL A 156 3.98 -6.13 -26.29
N LEU A 157 3.01 -5.84 -25.42
CA LEU A 157 1.66 -5.45 -25.82
C LEU A 157 1.66 -4.12 -26.61
N LEU A 158 2.38 -3.11 -26.11
CA LEU A 158 2.54 -1.83 -26.80
C LEU A 158 3.26 -1.95 -28.14
N LEU A 159 4.24 -2.85 -28.25
CA LEU A 159 4.90 -3.12 -29.53
C LEU A 159 3.96 -3.80 -30.52
N ALA A 160 3.13 -4.75 -30.07
CA ALA A 160 2.13 -5.41 -30.90
C ALA A 160 1.09 -4.41 -31.44
N GLU A 161 0.57 -3.53 -30.57
CA GLU A 161 -0.33 -2.43 -30.94
C GLU A 161 0.33 -1.43 -31.89
N GLY A 162 1.58 -1.04 -31.62
CA GLY A 162 2.34 -0.14 -32.49
C GLY A 162 2.55 -0.72 -33.90
N ILE A 163 2.75 -2.04 -34.03
CA ILE A 163 2.86 -2.72 -35.32
C ILE A 163 1.51 -2.73 -36.06
N GLN A 164 0.39 -2.95 -35.35
CA GLN A 164 -0.94 -2.90 -35.95
C GLN A 164 -1.27 -1.49 -36.45
N MET A 165 -1.06 -0.46 -35.61
CA MET A 165 -1.28 0.94 -36.00
C MET A 165 -0.41 1.33 -37.19
N TYR A 166 0.84 0.88 -37.27
CA TYR A 166 1.69 1.15 -38.44
C TYR A 166 1.16 0.50 -39.72
N ARG A 167 0.63 -0.73 -39.63
CA ARG A 167 0.01 -1.43 -40.77
C ARG A 167 -1.27 -0.74 -41.25
N ASP A 168 -1.99 -0.10 -40.34
CA ASP A 168 -3.22 0.66 -40.63
C ASP A 168 -2.94 2.10 -41.12
N GLY A 169 -1.68 2.44 -41.42
CA GLY A 169 -1.27 3.75 -41.94
C GLY A 169 -0.85 4.76 -40.87
N GLY A 170 -0.68 4.32 -39.63
CA GLY A 170 -0.16 5.11 -38.53
C GLY A 170 1.33 5.42 -38.65
N SER A 171 1.79 6.41 -37.87
CA SER A 171 3.16 6.90 -37.92
C SER A 171 4.19 5.86 -37.43
N ILE A 172 5.30 5.75 -38.16
CA ILE A 172 6.46 4.92 -37.80
C ILE A 172 7.04 5.26 -36.42
N GLY A 173 6.75 6.46 -35.88
CA GLY A 173 7.18 6.89 -34.56
C GLY A 173 6.66 6.01 -33.42
N TRP A 174 5.49 5.38 -33.57
CA TRP A 174 4.94 4.46 -32.57
C TRP A 174 5.74 3.16 -32.48
N VAL A 175 6.15 2.60 -33.61
CA VAL A 175 6.98 1.38 -33.68
C VAL A 175 8.37 1.65 -33.10
N VAL A 176 8.96 2.79 -33.43
CA VAL A 176 10.27 3.21 -32.90
C VAL A 176 10.19 3.41 -31.40
N GLY A 177 9.17 4.12 -30.91
CA GLY A 177 8.97 4.36 -29.47
C GLY A 177 8.78 3.06 -28.67
N ALA A 178 7.92 2.16 -29.15
CA ALA A 178 7.70 0.87 -28.50
C ALA A 178 8.96 -0.02 -28.51
N SER A 179 9.73 0.00 -29.61
CA SER A 179 10.99 -0.75 -29.71
C SER A 179 12.05 -0.26 -28.71
N VAL A 180 12.16 1.06 -28.51
CA VAL A 180 13.10 1.64 -27.52
C VAL A 180 12.73 1.22 -26.10
N LEU A 181 11.44 1.21 -25.75
CA LEU A 181 10.96 0.76 -24.44
C LEU A 181 11.26 -0.73 -24.19
N LEU A 182 11.02 -1.58 -25.19
CA LEU A 182 11.32 -3.00 -25.11
C LEU A 182 12.83 -3.26 -24.96
N LEU A 183 13.65 -2.58 -25.76
CA LEU A 183 15.11 -2.70 -25.69
C LEU A 183 15.68 -2.19 -24.35
N GLY A 184 15.12 -1.11 -23.79
CA GLY A 184 15.46 -0.62 -22.46
C GLY A 184 15.21 -1.67 -21.37
N THR A 185 14.05 -2.33 -21.43
CA THR A 185 13.65 -3.38 -20.48
C THR A 185 14.52 -4.64 -20.61
N LEU A 186 14.88 -5.04 -21.83
CA LEU A 186 15.81 -6.15 -22.08
C LEU A 186 17.23 -5.85 -21.60
N TYR A 187 17.69 -4.61 -21.76
CA TYR A 187 19.01 -4.17 -21.32
C TYR A 187 19.15 -4.20 -19.79
N THR A 188 18.14 -3.76 -19.03
CA THR A 188 18.17 -3.80 -17.56
C THR A 188 18.18 -5.25 -17.05
N LEU A 189 17.39 -6.13 -17.68
CA LEU A 189 17.36 -7.56 -17.37
C LEU A 189 18.71 -8.24 -17.68
N GLY A 190 19.30 -7.95 -18.84
CA GLY A 190 20.62 -8.45 -19.23
C GLY A 190 21.74 -8.00 -18.28
N ARG A 191 21.71 -6.74 -17.84
CA ARG A 191 22.68 -6.19 -16.88
C ARG A 191 22.56 -6.83 -15.49
N ARG A 192 21.36 -7.30 -15.09
CA ARG A 192 21.16 -8.05 -13.83
C ARG A 192 21.68 -9.48 -13.97
N LEU A 193 21.38 -10.18 -15.06
CA LEU A 193 21.88 -11.54 -15.32
C LEU A 193 23.41 -11.60 -15.43
N ALA A 194 24.04 -10.57 -16.02
CA ALA A 194 25.50 -10.45 -16.07
C ALA A 194 26.11 -10.31 -14.65
N ARG A 195 25.42 -9.65 -13.71
CA ARG A 195 25.85 -9.55 -12.31
C ARG A 195 25.71 -10.88 -11.56
N TYR A 196 24.67 -11.67 -11.84
CA TYR A 196 24.52 -13.02 -11.29
C TYR A 196 25.59 -14.00 -11.81
N ARG A 197 25.89 -13.96 -13.12
CA ARG A 197 26.96 -14.78 -13.71
C ARG A 197 28.34 -14.49 -13.11
N LYS A 198 28.65 -13.24 -12.77
CA LYS A 198 29.90 -12.88 -12.08
C LYS A 198 29.99 -13.45 -10.66
N ARG A 199 28.87 -13.63 -9.97
CA ARG A 199 28.84 -14.29 -8.64
C ARG A 199 28.98 -15.80 -8.73
N ALA A 200 28.39 -16.43 -9.76
CA ALA A 200 28.52 -17.87 -9.99
C ALA A 200 29.91 -18.30 -10.50
N ALA A 201 30.72 -17.37 -11.02
CA ALA A 201 32.06 -17.64 -11.54
C ALA A 201 33.19 -17.56 -10.48
N THR A 202 32.86 -17.51 -9.19
CA THR A 202 33.88 -17.65 -8.12
C THR A 202 33.82 -19.09 -7.59
N PRO A 203 34.59 -20.04 -8.15
CA PRO A 203 34.70 -21.37 -7.58
C PRO A 203 35.39 -21.26 -6.22
N SER A 204 34.75 -21.84 -5.20
CA SER A 204 35.34 -22.06 -3.89
C SER A 204 36.52 -23.02 -4.02
N THR A 205 37.72 -22.47 -4.20
CA THR A 205 38.97 -23.13 -3.87
C THR A 205 39.11 -23.13 -2.35
N SER A 206 38.44 -24.05 -1.66
CA SER A 206 38.83 -24.44 -0.31
C SER A 206 39.76 -25.64 -0.42
N ALA A 207 41.04 -25.32 -0.33
CA ALA A 207 42.16 -26.25 -0.36
C ALA A 207 42.10 -27.25 0.81
N SER A 208 42.48 -28.47 0.49
CA SER A 208 43.08 -29.44 1.40
C SER A 208 44.33 -28.89 2.08
N SER A 209 44.47 -29.04 3.40
CA SER A 209 45.74 -29.42 4.06
C SER A 209 45.56 -29.60 5.58
N SER A 210 45.62 -30.87 6.00
CA SER A 210 46.41 -31.40 7.13
C SER A 210 46.76 -30.52 8.34
N SER A 211 46.43 -31.02 9.54
CA SER A 211 47.40 -31.38 10.59
C SER A 211 46.81 -32.47 11.46
#